data_AF-A0A370F6G9-F1
#
_entry.id   AF-A0A370F6G9-F1
#
_cell.length_a   1.000
_cell.length_b   1.000
_cell.length_c   1.000
_cell.angle_alpha   90.00
_cell.angle_beta   90.00
_cell.angle_gamma   90.00
#
_symmetry.space_group_name_H-M   'P 1'
#
loop_
_entity.id
_entity.type
_entity.pdbx_description
1 polymer ?
#
loop_
_entity_poly.entity_id
_entity_poly.type
_entity_poly.pdbx_seq_one_letter_code
_entity_poly.pdbx_strand_id
1 'polypeptide(L)'
;MLKNAQLPPVRVTADVRQQIENVLLEGESLSQFVERAAVDAARRRQAQQEFIARGRASLARARETGELHDADQALEAMRSRMAARLSKANAAGKTPTRR
;
A
#
# COMPACT_ATOMS: atom_id res chain seq x y z
N MET A 1 9.31 11.11 26.47
CA MET A 1 8.83 12.22 25.63
C MET A 1 8.86 11.77 24.17
N LEU A 2 7.72 11.73 23.48
CA LEU A 2 7.69 11.48 22.04
C LEU A 2 8.22 12.73 21.32
N LYS A 3 9.25 12.57 20.48
CA LYS A 3 9.72 13.63 19.59
C LYS A 3 8.86 13.61 18.33
N ASN A 4 7.91 14.53 18.22
CA ASN A 4 7.13 14.69 17.00
C ASN A 4 8.04 15.34 15.95
N ALA A 5 8.36 14.60 14.89
CA ALA A 5 9.09 15.14 13.74
C ALA A 5 8.08 15.73 12.74
N GLN A 6 8.39 16.90 12.20
CA GLN A 6 7.54 17.57 11.22
C GLN A 6 8.07 17.30 9.80
N LEU A 7 7.16 17.12 8.84
CA LEU A 7 7.53 17.17 7.43
C LEU A 7 8.10 18.55 7.09
N PRO A 8 9.13 18.65 6.24
CA PRO A 8 9.68 19.93 5.83
C PRO A 8 8.59 20.77 5.12
N PRO A 9 8.67 22.11 5.20
CA PRO A 9 7.73 22.97 4.51
C PRO A 9 7.86 22.80 2.99
N VAL A 10 6.76 22.42 2.33
CA VAL A 10 6.67 22.25 0.88
C VAL A 10 5.94 23.46 0.28
N ARG A 11 6.58 24.14 -0.68
CA ARG A 11 5.93 25.21 -1.44
C ARG A 11 5.14 24.59 -2.59
N VAL A 12 3.87 24.97 -2.71
CA VAL A 12 2.98 24.57 -3.79
C VAL A 12 2.31 25.80 -4.39
N THR A 13 1.85 25.70 -5.64
CA THR A 13 1.05 26.76 -6.26
C THR A 13 -0.35 26.81 -5.65
N ALA A 14 -1.05 27.94 -5.84
CA ALA A 14 -2.44 28.08 -5.40
C ALA A 14 -3.35 27.02 -6.04
N ASP A 15 -3.17 26.74 -7.33
CA ASP A 15 -3.96 25.74 -8.06
C ASP A 15 -3.80 24.33 -7.49
N VAL A 16 -2.56 23.93 -7.16
CA VAL A 16 -2.30 22.61 -6.55
C VAL A 16 -2.94 22.52 -5.18
N ARG A 17 -2.86 23.59 -4.38
CA ARG A 17 -3.51 23.64 -3.08
C ARG A 17 -5.03 23.48 -3.20
N GLN A 18 -5.65 24.22 -4.12
CA GLN A 18 -7.09 24.16 -4.35
C GLN A 18 -7.54 22.76 -4.81
N GLN A 19 -6.78 22.12 -5.68
CA GLN A 19 -7.07 20.75 -6.12
C GLN A 19 -7.07 19.76 -4.95
N ILE A 20 -6.14 19.89 -4.01
CA ILE A 20 -6.08 19.04 -2.82
C ILE A 20 -7.26 19.35 -1.89
N GLU A 21 -7.54 20.62 -1.61
CA GLU A 21 -8.64 21.03 -0.74
C GLU A 21 -10.00 20.55 -1.26
N ASN A 22 -10.19 20.49 -2.58
CA ASN A 22 -11.42 20.01 -3.23
C ASN A 22 -11.67 18.49 -3.10
N VAL A 23 -10.65 17.70 -2.77
CA VAL A 23 -10.76 16.23 -2.65
C VAL A 23 -10.71 15.73 -1.20
N LEU A 24 -10.65 16.65 -0.23
CA LEU A 24 -10.68 16.29 1.19
C LEU A 24 -12.01 15.66 1.57
N LEU A 25 -11.96 14.67 2.45
CA LEU A 25 -13.15 14.09 3.06
C LEU A 25 -13.75 15.03 4.13
N GLU A 26 -15.01 14.79 4.49
CA GLU A 26 -15.66 15.57 5.56
C GLU A 26 -14.88 15.46 6.88
N GLY A 27 -14.49 16.62 7.43
CA GLY A 27 -13.68 16.69 8.65
C GLY A 27 -12.18 16.41 8.48
N GLU A 28 -11.70 16.14 7.26
CA GLU A 28 -10.28 15.95 6.98
C GLU A 28 -9.59 17.30 6.75
N SER A 29 -8.45 17.51 7.42
CA SER A 29 -7.60 18.67 7.21
C SER A 29 -6.51 18.41 6.16
N LEU A 30 -6.03 19.49 5.53
CA LEU A 30 -4.93 19.43 4.57
C LEU A 30 -3.67 18.74 5.14
N SER A 31 -3.35 19.00 6.42
CA SER A 31 -2.21 18.38 7.10
C SER A 31 -2.38 16.86 7.26
N GLN A 32 -3.58 16.40 7.63
CA GLN A 32 -3.87 14.96 7.76
C GLN A 32 -3.77 14.26 6.41
N PHE A 33 -4.31 14.88 5.35
CA PHE A 33 -4.21 14.35 3.99
C PHE A 33 -2.75 14.22 3.55
N VAL A 34 -1.92 15.26 3.74
CA VAL A 34 -0.51 15.26 3.36
C VAL A 34 0.29 14.22 4.15
N GLU A 35 0.06 14.12 5.46
CA GLU A 35 0.68 13.10 6.30
C GLU A 35 0.34 11.70 5.79
N ARG A 36 -0.94 11.44 5.55
CA ARG A 36 -1.43 10.14 5.07
C ARG A 36 -0.81 9.79 3.72
N ALA A 37 -0.81 10.73 2.78
CA ALA A 37 -0.23 10.55 1.46
C ALA A 37 1.26 10.23 1.52
N ALA A 38 2.02 10.92 2.37
CA ALA A 38 3.45 10.68 2.57
C ALA A 38 3.72 9.29 3.15
N VAL A 39 2.97 8.90 4.19
CA VAL A 39 3.07 7.58 4.82
C VAL A 39 2.74 6.47 3.82
N ASP A 40 1.66 6.62 3.06
CA ASP A 40 1.25 5.61 2.09
C ASP A 40 2.25 5.51 0.93
N ALA A 41 2.83 6.63 0.48
CA ALA A 41 3.90 6.61 -0.51
C ALA A 41 5.16 5.90 0.01
N ALA A 42 5.57 6.15 1.25
CA ALA A 42 6.70 5.48 1.89
C ALA A 42 6.46 3.97 2.00
N ARG A 43 5.27 3.56 2.46
CA ARG A 43 4.88 2.14 2.55
C ARG A 43 4.92 1.45 1.20
N ARG A 44 4.39 2.09 0.13
CA ARG A 44 4.45 1.54 -1.23
C ARG A 44 5.90 1.33 -1.69
N ARG A 45 6.78 2.29 -1.44
CA ARG A 45 8.21 2.20 -1.81
C ARG A 45 8.91 1.09 -1.04
N GLN A 46 8.66 0.98 0.27
CA GLN A 46 9.22 -0.10 1.09
C GLN A 46 8.76 -1.47 0.59
N ALA A 47 7.45 -1.65 0.36
CA ALA A 47 6.92 -2.92 -0.16
C ALA A 47 7.53 -3.30 -1.51
N GLN A 48 7.76 -2.32 -2.40
CA GLN A 48 8.43 -2.54 -3.69
C GLN A 48 9.88 -2.99 -3.50
N GLN A 49 10.64 -2.33 -2.61
CA GLN A 49 12.03 -2.70 -2.33
C GLN A 49 12.14 -4.11 -1.76
N GLU A 50 11.28 -4.44 -0.80
CA GLU A 50 11.22 -5.78 -0.21
C GLU A 50 10.82 -6.85 -1.24
N PHE A 51 9.90 -6.54 -2.15
CA PHE A 51 9.52 -7.45 -3.24
C PHE A 51 10.72 -7.78 -4.14
N ILE A 52 11.47 -6.75 -4.55
CA ILE A 52 12.70 -6.94 -5.35
C ILE A 52 13.74 -7.75 -4.58
N ALA A 53 13.94 -7.45 -3.29
CA ALA A 53 14.89 -8.18 -2.45
C ALA A 53 14.51 -9.66 -2.33
N ARG A 54 13.23 -9.97 -2.08
CA ARG A 54 12.73 -11.36 -2.05
C ARG A 54 12.88 -12.06 -3.40
N GLY A 55 12.62 -11.36 -4.51
CA GLY A 55 12.81 -11.90 -5.85
C GLY A 55 14.27 -12.28 -6.14
N ARG A 56 15.22 -11.41 -5.78
CA ARG A 56 16.66 -11.69 -5.92
C ARG A 56 17.09 -12.88 -5.05
N ALA A 57 16.62 -12.96 -3.81
CA ALA A 57 16.91 -14.08 -2.92
C ALA A 57 16.33 -15.41 -3.46
N SER A 58 15.12 -15.38 -4.01
CA SER A 58 14.50 -16.54 -4.66
C SER A 58 15.29 -17.03 -5.87
N LEU A 59 15.80 -16.10 -6.70
CA LEU A 59 16.63 -16.45 -7.85
C LEU A 59 17.98 -17.05 -7.42
N ALA A 60 18.62 -16.50 -6.38
CA ALA A 60 19.84 -17.06 -5.84
C ALA A 60 19.63 -18.50 -5.36
N ARG A 61 18.57 -18.75 -4.57
CA ARG A 61 18.20 -20.10 -4.12
C ARG A 61 17.95 -21.05 -5.29
N ALA A 62 17.17 -20.64 -6.29
CA ALA A 62 16.88 -21.49 -7.44
C ALA A 62 18.14 -21.89 -8.22
N ARG A 63 19.15 -21.01 -8.28
CA ARG A 63 20.46 -21.31 -8.88
C ARG A 63 21.27 -22.30 -8.05
N GLU A 64 21.14 -22.26 -6.71
CA GLU A 64 21.83 -23.16 -5.79
C GLU A 64 21.19 -24.56 -5.75
N THR A 65 19.85 -24.62 -5.73
CA THR A 65 19.10 -25.89 -5.55
C THR A 65 18.65 -26.52 -6.86
N GLY A 66 18.58 -25.74 -7.95
CA GLY A 66 17.96 -26.15 -9.21
C GLY A 66 16.43 -26.19 -9.16
N GLU A 67 15.81 -25.85 -8.02
CA GLU A 67 14.36 -25.86 -7.87
C GLU A 67 13.74 -24.61 -8.49
N LEU A 68 12.89 -24.84 -9.49
CA LEU A 68 12.13 -23.81 -10.18
C LEU A 68 10.64 -24.15 -10.08
N HIS A 69 9.81 -23.10 -10.00
CA HIS A 69 8.36 -23.24 -10.05
C HIS A 69 7.84 -22.69 -11.37
N ASP A 70 6.84 -23.37 -11.91
CA ASP A 70 6.13 -22.89 -13.09
C ASP A 70 5.44 -21.55 -12.81
N ALA A 71 5.58 -20.62 -13.77
CA ALA A 71 5.10 -19.26 -13.60
C ALA A 71 3.56 -19.20 -13.54
N ASP A 72 2.87 -20.01 -14.33
CA ASP A 72 1.41 -20.02 -14.36
C ASP A 72 0.85 -20.57 -13.04
N GLN A 73 1.46 -21.64 -12.52
CA GLN A 73 1.09 -22.19 -11.21
C GLN A 73 1.29 -21.17 -10.08
N ALA A 74 2.41 -20.44 -10.10
CA ALA A 74 2.69 -19.41 -9.12
C ALA A 74 1.71 -18.22 -9.19
N LEU A 75 1.37 -17.78 -10.40
CA LEU A 75 0.40 -16.71 -10.64
C LEU A 75 -1.00 -17.13 -10.24
N GLU A 76 -1.41 -18.36 -10.52
CA GLU A 76 -2.72 -18.87 -10.15
C GLU A 76 -2.88 -18.97 -8.63
N ALA A 77 -1.86 -19.49 -7.94
CA ALA A 77 -1.83 -19.50 -6.48
C ALA A 77 -1.93 -18.08 -5.89
N MET A 78 -1.29 -17.09 -6.52
CA MET A 78 -1.39 -15.69 -6.12
C MET A 78 -2.80 -15.14 -6.32
N ARG A 79 -3.41 -15.36 -7.50
CA ARG A 79 -4.77 -14.92 -7.83
C ARG A 79 -5.80 -15.51 -6.85
N SER A 80 -5.69 -16.80 -6.55
CA SER A 80 -6.55 -17.48 -5.58
C SER A 80 -6.46 -16.86 -4.18
N ARG A 81 -5.24 -16.59 -3.69
CA ARG A 81 -5.04 -15.91 -2.39
C ARG A 81 -5.62 -14.49 -2.39
N MET A 82 -5.49 -13.74 -3.49
CA MET A 82 -6.06 -12.40 -3.61
C MET A 82 -7.59 -12.43 -3.61
N ALA A 83 -8.20 -13.33 -4.40
CA ALA A 83 -9.65 -13.50 -4.44
C ALA A 83 -10.22 -13.84 -3.05
N ALA A 84 -9.56 -14.74 -2.31
CA ALA A 84 -9.95 -15.09 -0.95
C ALA A 84 -9.84 -13.93 0.06
N ARG A 85 -8.89 -13.00 -0.13
CA ARG A 85 -8.76 -11.81 0.73
C ARG A 85 -9.81 -10.76 0.39
N LEU A 86 -10.07 -10.55 -0.90
CA LEU A 86 -11.10 -9.63 -1.36
C LEU A 86 -12.50 -10.07 -0.94
N SER A 87 -12.81 -11.37 -1.04
CA SER A 87 -14.10 -11.90 -0.58
C SER A 87 -14.31 -11.68 0.92
N LYS A 88 -13.27 -11.89 1.74
CA LYS A 88 -13.30 -11.60 3.19
C LYS A 88 -13.48 -10.12 3.49
N ALA A 89 -12.78 -9.23 2.78
CA ALA A 89 -12.93 -7.79 2.95
C ALA A 89 -14.37 -7.33 2.59
N ASN A 90 -14.93 -7.85 1.51
CA ASN A 90 -16.31 -7.55 1.10
C ASN A 90 -17.37 -8.11 2.06
N ALA A 91 -17.11 -9.26 2.70
CA ALA A 91 -17.98 -9.82 3.72
C ALA A 91 -17.95 -9.01 5.03
N ALA A 92 -16.77 -8.51 5.44
CA ALA A 92 -16.61 -7.68 6.64
C ALA A 92 -17.29 -6.29 6.51
N GLY A 93 -17.44 -5.78 5.28
CA GLY A 93 -18.21 -4.56 5.00
C GLY A 93 -19.73 -4.74 5.05
N LYS A 94 -20.25 -5.98 5.10
CA LYS A 94 -21.67 -6.31 5.25
C LYS A 94 -21.96 -6.77 6.69
N THR A 95 -21.82 -5.88 7.68
CA THR A 95 -22.43 -6.13 9.00
C THR A 95 -23.83 -5.50 9.00
N PRO A 96 -24.91 -6.24 9.30
CA PRO A 96 -26.26 -5.74 9.19
C PRO A 96 -26.55 -4.75 10.33
N THR A 97 -27.02 -3.56 9.96
CA THR A 97 -27.65 -2.60 10.88
C THR A 97 -28.76 -3.32 11.65
N ARG A 98 -28.50 -3.62 12.92
CA ARG A 98 -29.50 -4.18 13.84
C ARG A 98 -30.37 -3.03 14.34
N ARG A 99 -31.67 -3.17 14.09
CA ARG A 99 -32.77 -2.31 14.55
C ARG A 99 -32.73 -2.01 16.04
#